data_AF-A0AA38R5U3-F1
#
_entry.id   AF-A0AA38R5U3-F1
#
_cell.length_a   1.000
_cell.length_b   1.000
_cell.length_c   1.000
_cell.angle_alpha   90.00
_cell.angle_beta   90.00
_cell.angle_gamma   90.00
#
_symmetry.space_group_name_H-M   'P 1'
#
loop_
_entity.id
_entity.type
_entity.pdbx_description
1 polymer ?
#
loop_
_entity_poly.entity_id
_entity_poly.type
_entity_poly.pdbx_seq_one_letter_code
_entity_poly.pdbx_strand_id
1 'polypeptide(L)'
;MDPTFHEAKMKYKMPKAPESSVYKKVKWRRALDRNPWAHALASDIRRCPGTTTVIPRFFLQDFNLVSHPETGDPWYVPTGLAPRPEQSRSQHQPDTEGNPEASQQPSDPAMGNPSQVEAQSPSQGKPRGNDKPAGPTSYMLARQDLISLQGSKTRGDAAVWRRLMALNHSSPKFNSVLKHVVWREDMGALVLELMRRRVVEELVYYAQLSEDTTRNSYVVPCDTWEKVKDPAYNGHRGCVLWFGEGEGPGPRAIMEIPGVRFGRKIPVHNMHALLGREHIARLKEQAAVFREGFLFMLARVRTMELQLKLWKLQGYLAHPSAPSQAQRSNRGQQEVEEDGGE
;
A
#
# COMPACT_ATOMS: atom_id res chain seq x y z
N MET A 1 16.70 50.83 21.66
CA MET A 1 15.68 50.15 20.85
C MET A 1 14.89 49.24 21.77
N ASP A 2 13.57 49.21 21.63
CA ASP A 2 12.69 48.41 22.50
C ASP A 2 12.81 46.92 22.15
N PRO A 3 13.27 46.06 23.08
CA PRO A 3 13.43 44.63 22.83
C PRO A 3 12.11 43.92 22.49
N THR A 4 10.97 44.43 22.99
CA THR A 4 9.65 43.84 22.74
C THR A 4 9.22 43.98 21.27
N PHE A 5 9.63 45.07 20.61
CA PHE A 5 9.37 45.31 19.19
C PHE A 5 10.11 44.31 18.30
N HIS A 6 11.35 43.95 18.66
CA HIS A 6 12.13 42.96 17.93
C HIS A 6 11.56 41.54 18.09
N GLU A 7 11.11 41.16 19.28
CA GLU A 7 10.45 39.86 19.51
C GLU A 7 9.13 39.73 18.73
N ALA A 8 8.29 40.77 18.75
CA ALA A 8 7.02 40.78 18.02
C ALA A 8 7.22 40.61 16.50
N LYS A 9 8.27 41.21 15.95
CA LYS A 9 8.62 41.13 14.52
C LYS A 9 9.24 39.78 14.15
N MET A 10 9.94 39.12 15.06
CA MET A 10 10.60 37.82 14.82
C MET A 10 9.65 36.62 15.04
N LYS A 11 8.60 36.75 15.85
CA LYS A 11 7.63 35.68 16.15
C LYS A 11 7.00 35.03 14.91
N TYR A 12 6.77 35.82 13.85
CA TYR A 12 6.17 35.34 12.59
C TYR A 12 7.20 34.89 11.54
N LYS A 13 8.49 35.12 11.79
CA LYS A 13 9.61 34.75 10.91
C LYS A 13 10.36 33.51 11.39
N MET A 14 10.23 33.16 12.67
CA MET A 14 10.73 31.90 13.19
C MET A 14 9.91 30.76 12.58
N PRO A 15 10.56 29.67 12.10
CA PRO A 15 9.85 28.43 11.81
C PRO A 15 9.03 28.07 13.04
N LYS A 16 7.76 27.66 12.85
CA LYS A 16 7.00 27.06 13.95
C LYS A 16 7.93 26.03 14.60
N ALA A 17 8.11 26.12 15.92
CA ALA A 17 8.91 25.15 16.63
C ALA A 17 8.50 23.76 16.11
N PRO A 18 9.45 22.91 15.69
CA PRO A 18 9.10 21.54 15.33
C PRO A 18 8.25 21.02 16.49
N GLU A 19 7.15 20.32 16.21
CA GLU A 19 6.25 19.80 17.25
C GLU A 19 7.06 18.88 18.18
N SER A 20 7.74 19.49 19.14
CA SER A 20 8.64 18.84 20.06
C SER A 20 7.74 18.24 21.10
N SER A 21 7.62 16.91 21.10
CA SER A 21 7.47 16.05 22.29
C SER A 21 6.39 16.35 23.35
N VAL A 22 5.49 17.33 23.19
CA VAL A 22 4.66 17.86 24.30
C VAL A 22 3.37 17.10 24.55
N TYR A 23 2.94 16.21 23.64
CA TYR A 23 1.93 15.23 24.00
C TYR A 23 2.59 13.87 24.09
N LYS A 24 2.71 13.32 25.31
CA LYS A 24 2.55 11.87 25.50
C LYS A 24 1.31 11.52 24.70
N LYS A 25 1.48 10.96 23.49
CA LYS A 25 0.36 10.70 22.59
C LYS A 25 -0.70 9.98 23.42
N VAL A 26 -1.86 10.62 23.58
CA VAL A 26 -2.96 10.08 24.40
C VAL A 26 -3.19 8.65 23.94
N LYS A 27 -3.50 7.71 24.84
CA LYS A 27 -3.58 6.27 24.52
C LYS A 27 -4.36 5.99 23.23
N TRP A 28 -5.45 6.73 22.98
CA TRP A 28 -6.24 6.63 21.74
C TRP A 28 -5.49 7.08 20.48
N ARG A 29 -4.65 8.13 20.52
CA ARG A 29 -3.84 8.57 19.37
C ARG A 29 -2.82 7.51 18.98
N ARG A 30 -2.17 6.87 19.96
CA ARG A 30 -1.27 5.73 19.69
C ARG A 30 -2.03 4.56 19.07
N ALA A 31 -3.26 4.30 19.52
CA ALA A 31 -4.09 3.26 18.91
C ALA A 31 -4.48 3.60 17.48
N LEU A 32 -4.80 4.88 17.19
CA LEU A 32 -5.11 5.35 15.84
C LEU A 32 -3.89 5.29 14.92
N ASP A 33 -2.72 5.69 15.40
CA ASP A 33 -1.44 5.63 14.66
C ASP A 33 -1.04 4.19 14.29
N ARG A 34 -1.51 3.20 15.07
CA ARG A 34 -1.25 1.77 14.83
C ARG A 34 -2.33 1.11 13.98
N ASN A 35 -3.39 1.84 13.60
CA ASN A 35 -4.51 1.29 12.86
C ASN A 35 -4.27 1.46 11.35
N PRO A 36 -4.02 0.37 10.58
CA PRO A 36 -3.81 0.46 9.14
C PRO A 36 -5.00 1.08 8.41
N TRP A 37 -6.24 0.79 8.82
CA TRP A 37 -7.44 1.35 8.20
C TRP A 37 -7.54 2.87 8.34
N ALA A 38 -7.10 3.41 9.48
CA ALA A 38 -7.07 4.85 9.69
C ALA A 38 -6.12 5.53 8.71
N HIS A 39 -4.93 4.96 8.48
CA HIS A 39 -3.95 5.49 7.51
C HIS A 39 -4.46 5.45 6.08
N ALA A 40 -5.14 4.37 5.69
CA ALA A 40 -5.75 4.29 4.37
C ALA A 40 -6.83 5.36 4.13
N LEU A 41 -7.71 5.55 5.12
CA LEU A 41 -8.79 6.54 5.05
C LEU A 41 -8.28 7.98 5.12
N ALA A 42 -7.20 8.21 5.87
CA ALA A 42 -6.55 9.52 6.00
C ALA A 42 -5.69 9.90 4.77
N SER A 43 -5.51 8.97 3.81
CA SER A 43 -4.76 9.26 2.59
C SER A 43 -5.48 10.29 1.72
N ASP A 44 -4.72 11.11 1.00
CA ASP A 44 -5.26 12.19 0.18
C ASP A 44 -6.44 11.76 -0.71
N ILE A 45 -7.49 12.57 -0.72
CA ILE A 45 -8.64 12.35 -1.59
C ILE A 45 -8.24 12.62 -3.05
N ARG A 46 -8.63 11.70 -3.93
CA ARG A 46 -8.37 11.76 -5.38
C ARG A 46 -9.61 11.32 -6.15
N ARG A 47 -9.75 11.80 -7.38
CA ARG A 47 -10.82 11.42 -8.30
C ARG A 47 -10.31 10.35 -9.26
N CYS A 48 -11.06 9.26 -9.41
CA CYS A 48 -10.89 8.30 -10.50
C CYS A 48 -11.54 8.90 -11.76
N PRO A 49 -10.80 9.22 -12.84
CA PRO A 49 -11.37 9.73 -14.09
C PRO A 49 -12.37 8.79 -14.74
N GLY A 50 -12.21 7.48 -14.51
CA GLY A 50 -13.02 6.49 -15.19
C GLY A 50 -14.39 6.22 -14.58
N THR A 51 -14.46 6.20 -13.26
CA THR A 51 -15.73 6.01 -12.54
C THR A 51 -16.27 7.34 -11.99
N THR A 52 -15.51 8.43 -12.12
CA THR A 52 -15.75 9.75 -11.50
C THR A 52 -15.78 9.75 -9.96
N THR A 53 -15.55 8.60 -9.34
CA THR A 53 -15.55 8.39 -7.88
C THR A 53 -14.43 9.18 -7.21
N VAL A 54 -14.76 9.87 -6.12
CA VAL A 54 -13.82 10.65 -5.31
C VAL A 54 -13.62 9.95 -3.98
N ILE A 55 -12.44 9.38 -3.77
CA ILE A 55 -12.12 8.55 -2.59
C ILE A 55 -10.63 8.71 -2.21
N PRO A 56 -10.23 8.30 -1.00
CA PRO A 56 -8.82 8.30 -0.59
C PRO A 56 -7.93 7.54 -1.57
N ARG A 57 -6.72 8.06 -1.84
CA ARG A 57 -5.76 7.54 -2.82
C ARG A 57 -5.38 6.08 -2.58
N PHE A 58 -5.47 5.60 -1.34
CA PHE A 58 -5.21 4.21 -0.99
C PHE A 58 -6.08 3.23 -1.80
N PHE A 59 -7.34 3.57 -2.03
CA PHE A 59 -8.30 2.75 -2.78
C PHE A 59 -8.14 2.89 -4.31
N LEU A 60 -7.17 3.69 -4.75
CA LEU A 60 -6.85 3.89 -6.15
C LEU A 60 -5.54 3.22 -6.51
N GLN A 61 -5.44 2.75 -7.74
CA GLN A 61 -4.19 2.34 -8.36
C GLN A 61 -3.64 3.51 -9.17
N ASP A 62 -2.41 3.87 -8.88
CA ASP A 62 -1.67 4.90 -9.60
C ASP A 62 -1.02 4.32 -10.86
N PHE A 63 -1.00 5.14 -11.90
CA PHE A 63 -0.32 4.86 -13.16
C PHE A 63 0.42 6.12 -13.61
N ASN A 64 1.64 5.93 -14.09
CA ASN A 64 2.46 7.00 -14.65
C ASN A 64 2.83 6.68 -16.09
N LEU A 65 3.07 7.74 -16.86
CA LEU A 65 3.63 7.61 -18.20
C LEU A 65 5.15 7.46 -18.12
N VAL A 66 5.66 6.39 -18.72
CA VAL A 66 7.08 6.09 -18.84
C VAL A 66 7.35 5.71 -20.30
N SER A 67 8.50 6.13 -20.84
CA SER A 67 8.92 5.69 -22.17
C SER A 67 9.24 4.20 -22.17
N HIS A 68 8.71 3.47 -23.15
CA HIS A 68 9.03 2.07 -23.37
C HIS A 68 10.52 1.93 -23.72
N PRO A 69 11.26 1.00 -23.08
CA PRO A 69 12.72 0.92 -23.24
C PRO A 69 13.16 0.59 -24.67
N GLU A 70 12.36 -0.16 -25.43
CA GLU A 70 12.73 -0.60 -26.79
C GLU A 70 12.12 0.28 -27.88
N THR A 71 10.88 0.74 -27.71
CA THR A 71 10.14 1.48 -28.75
C THR A 71 10.15 2.98 -28.53
N GLY A 72 10.48 3.46 -27.32
CA GLY A 72 10.41 4.87 -26.94
C GLY A 72 8.98 5.41 -26.74
N ASP A 73 7.95 4.62 -27.07
CA ASP A 73 6.55 5.03 -26.95
C ASP A 73 6.13 5.24 -25.49
N PRO A 74 5.23 6.18 -25.20
CA PRO A 74 4.77 6.42 -23.84
C PRO A 74 3.81 5.32 -23.38
N TRP A 75 4.12 4.65 -22.27
CA TRP A 75 3.34 3.56 -21.70
C TRP A 75 2.81 3.91 -20.32
N TYR A 76 1.59 3.47 -20.01
CA TYR A 76 1.12 3.47 -18.63
C TYR A 76 1.77 2.35 -17.84
N VAL A 77 2.36 2.70 -16.70
CA VAL A 77 3.01 1.76 -15.78
C VAL A 77 2.49 2.00 -14.36
N PRO A 78 2.14 0.94 -13.60
CA PRO A 78 1.74 1.07 -12.19
C PRO A 78 2.97 1.32 -11.29
N THR A 79 3.51 2.53 -11.34
CA THR A 79 4.82 2.83 -10.71
C THR A 79 4.83 2.69 -9.19
N GLY A 80 3.70 2.87 -8.50
CA GLY A 80 3.57 2.56 -7.07
C GLY A 80 3.84 1.08 -6.71
N LEU A 81 3.84 0.17 -7.69
CA LEU A 81 4.18 -1.26 -7.52
C LEU A 81 5.59 -1.60 -8.03
N ALA A 82 6.33 -0.63 -8.58
CA ALA A 82 7.72 -0.81 -8.98
C ALA A 82 8.61 -1.20 -7.78
N PRO A 83 9.73 -1.91 -8.00
CA PRO A 83 10.64 -2.27 -6.92
C PRO A 83 11.14 -1.01 -6.25
N ARG A 84 11.04 -0.94 -4.92
CA ARG A 84 11.59 0.17 -4.17
C ARG A 84 13.09 -0.09 -3.95
N PRO A 85 14.01 0.84 -4.29
CA PRO A 85 15.44 0.66 -4.05
C PRO A 85 15.72 0.53 -2.55
N GLU A 86 16.65 -0.37 -2.20
CA GLU A 86 16.86 -0.84 -0.82
C GLU A 86 17.16 0.26 0.21
N GLN A 87 17.69 1.40 -0.23
CA GLN A 87 18.05 2.54 0.63
C GLN A 87 16.87 3.16 1.39
N SER A 88 15.63 2.87 0.99
CA SER A 88 14.43 3.38 1.65
C SER A 88 13.75 2.36 2.59
N ARG A 89 14.27 1.13 2.71
CA ARG A 89 13.85 0.16 3.73
C ARG A 89 14.42 0.49 5.12
N SER A 90 15.56 1.17 5.19
CA SER A 90 16.29 1.49 6.43
C SER A 90 15.83 2.78 7.13
N GLN A 91 14.86 3.53 6.58
CA GLN A 91 14.35 4.77 7.20
C GLN A 91 13.19 4.56 8.19
N HIS A 92 12.73 3.34 8.42
CA HIS A 92 11.82 3.07 9.54
C HIS A 92 12.65 2.93 10.82
N GLN A 93 12.73 4.04 11.58
CA GLN A 93 13.46 4.14 12.85
C GLN A 93 13.13 2.99 13.82
N PRO A 94 14.11 2.52 14.61
CA PRO A 94 13.89 1.55 15.67
C PRO A 94 13.05 2.17 16.80
N ASP A 95 11.96 1.50 17.17
CA ASP A 95 11.27 1.76 18.43
C ASP A 95 12.20 1.36 19.58
N THR A 96 12.85 2.34 20.21
CA THR A 96 13.51 2.15 21.51
C THR A 96 12.44 2.00 22.58
N GLU A 97 11.99 0.77 22.84
CA GLU A 97 11.30 0.43 24.09
C GLU A 97 12.35 0.24 25.19
N GLY A 98 12.75 1.35 25.83
CA GLY A 98 13.62 1.38 27.01
C GLY A 98 12.89 1.89 28.24
N ASN A 99 12.90 1.09 29.30
CA ASN A 99 12.41 1.37 30.65
C ASN A 99 13.08 2.64 31.26
N PRO A 100 12.41 3.46 32.10
CA PRO A 100 13.01 4.66 32.67
C PRO A 100 13.56 4.38 34.08
N GLU A 101 14.88 4.32 34.24
CA GLU A 101 15.50 4.40 35.56
C GLU A 101 16.90 5.01 35.49
N ALA A 102 17.05 6.16 36.18
CA ALA A 102 18.30 6.82 36.62
C ALA A 102 19.29 7.29 35.52
N SER A 103 19.86 8.49 35.50
CA SER A 103 20.19 9.46 36.55
C SER A 103 20.38 10.86 35.95
N GLN A 104 20.20 11.85 36.82
CA GLN A 104 20.52 13.26 36.64
C GLN A 104 22.04 13.46 36.48
N GLN A 105 22.50 14.30 35.54
CA GLN A 105 23.11 15.63 35.82
C GLN A 105 23.78 16.25 34.57
N PRO A 106 23.98 17.60 34.56
CA PRO A 106 24.13 18.43 33.37
C PRO A 106 25.55 19.02 33.19
N SER A 107 25.84 19.53 31.99
CA SER A 107 26.76 20.67 31.81
C SER A 107 26.72 21.23 30.37
N ASP A 108 25.92 22.29 30.22
CA ASP A 108 26.22 23.63 29.68
C ASP A 108 26.99 23.92 28.36
N PRO A 109 26.74 25.11 27.76
CA PRO A 109 26.90 25.40 26.34
C PRO A 109 28.10 26.30 26.03
N ALA A 110 28.57 26.29 24.78
CA ALA A 110 29.47 27.32 24.27
C ALA A 110 29.03 27.79 22.88
N MET A 111 28.72 29.09 22.81
CA MET A 111 28.44 29.87 21.61
C MET A 111 29.71 30.11 20.78
N GLY A 112 29.53 30.30 19.46
CA GLY A 112 30.56 30.86 18.58
C GLY A 112 30.18 30.85 17.11
N ASN A 113 29.45 31.88 16.67
CA ASN A 113 29.24 32.26 15.26
C ASN A 113 30.31 33.33 14.90
N PRO A 114 30.43 33.89 13.66
CA PRO A 114 30.14 33.40 12.31
C PRO A 114 31.29 33.72 11.29
N SER A 115 31.05 33.34 10.02
CA SER A 115 31.55 33.98 8.78
C SER A 115 33.00 33.78 8.34
N GLN A 116 33.18 33.09 7.21
CA GLN A 116 34.01 33.58 6.11
C GLN A 116 33.50 33.08 4.76
N VAL A 117 33.38 34.03 3.84
CA VAL A 117 33.03 33.89 2.43
C VAL A 117 34.34 33.87 1.66
N GLU A 118 34.61 32.84 0.86
CA GLU A 118 35.60 32.91 -0.21
C GLU A 118 35.32 31.86 -1.29
N ALA A 119 35.76 32.19 -2.50
CA ALA A 119 35.16 31.82 -3.77
C ALA A 119 35.78 30.58 -4.45
N GLN A 120 34.90 29.82 -5.13
CA GLN A 120 35.07 29.09 -6.41
C GLN A 120 36.20 28.05 -6.59
N SER A 121 35.81 26.78 -6.75
CA SER A 121 36.08 25.94 -7.96
C SER A 121 35.41 24.55 -7.86
N PRO A 122 35.21 23.81 -8.99
CA PRO A 122 33.99 23.05 -9.28
C PRO A 122 34.03 21.60 -8.75
N SER A 123 33.32 21.33 -7.65
CA SER A 123 33.06 19.95 -7.24
C SER A 123 31.88 19.38 -8.03
N GLN A 124 32.25 18.49 -8.96
CA GLN A 124 31.52 17.34 -9.47
C GLN A 124 30.07 17.22 -8.98
N GLY A 125 29.15 17.37 -9.93
CA GLY A 125 27.72 17.25 -9.71
C GLY A 125 27.37 15.99 -8.93
N LYS A 126 26.83 16.18 -7.72
CA LYS A 126 26.03 15.16 -7.06
C LYS A 126 24.96 14.67 -8.03
N PRO A 127 24.85 13.37 -8.34
CA PRO A 127 23.71 12.88 -9.09
C PRO A 127 22.47 13.13 -8.25
N ARG A 128 21.55 13.94 -8.78
CA ARG A 128 20.21 14.12 -8.22
C ARG A 128 19.44 12.82 -8.44
N GLY A 129 19.73 11.81 -7.62
CA GLY A 129 18.91 10.62 -7.47
C GLY A 129 17.64 10.98 -6.74
N ASN A 130 16.60 11.35 -7.49
CA ASN A 130 15.24 11.37 -6.97
C ASN A 130 14.38 10.63 -8.00
N ASP A 131 14.08 9.38 -7.68
CA ASP A 131 13.18 8.46 -8.36
C ASP A 131 11.73 8.98 -8.34
N LYS A 132 11.50 10.15 -8.94
CA LYS A 132 10.16 10.61 -9.27
C LYS A 132 9.79 9.97 -10.60
N PRO A 133 8.63 9.33 -10.72
CA PRO A 133 8.18 8.85 -12.03
C PRO A 133 8.16 10.02 -13.01
N ALA A 134 8.72 9.79 -14.20
CA ALA A 134 9.09 10.80 -15.19
C ALA A 134 7.90 11.54 -15.86
N GLY A 135 6.69 11.44 -15.31
CA GLY A 135 5.48 11.97 -15.91
C GLY A 135 4.31 12.08 -14.92
N PRO A 136 3.20 12.69 -15.36
CA PRO A 136 1.99 12.84 -14.57
C PRO A 136 1.45 11.51 -14.04
N THR A 137 0.91 11.53 -12.82
CA THR A 137 0.24 10.38 -12.21
C THR A 137 -1.26 10.47 -12.44
N SER A 138 -1.83 9.39 -12.94
CA SER A 138 -3.28 9.19 -13.00
C SER A 138 -3.71 8.06 -12.06
N TYR A 139 -4.97 8.12 -11.65
CA TYR A 139 -5.52 7.20 -10.67
C TYR A 139 -6.74 6.48 -11.25
N MET A 140 -6.80 5.16 -11.07
CA MET A 140 -8.00 4.37 -11.31
C MET A 140 -8.47 3.71 -10.04
N LEU A 141 -9.75 3.35 -9.94
CA LEU A 141 -10.23 2.51 -8.85
C LEU A 141 -9.45 1.19 -8.85
N ALA A 142 -8.87 0.81 -7.70
CA ALA A 142 -8.03 -0.38 -7.57
C ALA A 142 -8.90 -1.64 -7.59
N ARG A 143 -9.40 -2.00 -8.78
CA ARG A 143 -10.23 -3.18 -9.02
C ARG A 143 -9.80 -3.88 -10.30
N GLN A 144 -9.70 -5.21 -10.25
CA GLN A 144 -9.23 -6.00 -11.37
C GLN A 144 -10.14 -5.88 -12.59
N ASP A 145 -11.45 -5.99 -12.40
CA ASP A 145 -12.44 -5.93 -13.48
C ASP A 145 -12.38 -4.61 -14.25
N LEU A 146 -12.37 -3.48 -13.54
CA LEU A 146 -12.34 -2.15 -14.16
C LEU A 146 -11.04 -1.84 -14.90
N ILE A 147 -9.90 -2.31 -14.37
CA ILE A 147 -8.59 -2.13 -15.00
C ILE A 147 -8.45 -3.05 -16.20
N SER A 148 -8.97 -4.27 -16.14
CA SER A 148 -8.95 -5.22 -17.26
C SER A 148 -9.84 -4.75 -18.43
N LEU A 149 -11.00 -4.15 -18.14
CA LEU A 149 -11.88 -3.57 -19.16
C LEU A 149 -11.22 -2.47 -20.00
N GLN A 150 -10.16 -1.82 -19.51
CA GLN A 150 -9.45 -0.80 -20.28
C GLN A 150 -8.66 -1.37 -21.47
N GLY A 151 -8.27 -2.63 -21.39
CA GLY A 151 -7.52 -3.33 -22.43
C GLY A 151 -8.40 -4.07 -23.43
N SER A 152 -9.72 -4.18 -23.19
CA SER A 152 -10.58 -4.95 -24.08
C SER A 152 -10.89 -4.18 -25.38
N LYS A 153 -10.80 -4.89 -26.50
CA LYS A 153 -11.12 -4.36 -27.85
C LYS A 153 -12.63 -4.34 -28.14
N THR A 154 -13.47 -4.74 -27.18
CA THR A 154 -14.92 -4.81 -27.36
C THR A 154 -15.49 -3.42 -27.63
N ARG A 155 -16.12 -3.33 -28.80
CA ARG A 155 -16.53 -2.12 -29.51
C ARG A 155 -17.68 -1.43 -28.77
N GLY A 156 -17.39 -0.37 -28.00
CA GLY A 156 -18.42 0.50 -27.43
C GLY A 156 -18.01 1.22 -26.15
N ASP A 157 -17.25 0.57 -25.27
CA ASP A 157 -16.73 1.21 -24.06
C ASP A 157 -15.47 1.98 -24.40
N ALA A 158 -15.63 3.29 -24.56
CA ALA A 158 -14.56 4.20 -24.91
C ALA A 158 -13.42 4.12 -23.89
N ALA A 159 -12.34 3.41 -24.24
CA ALA A 159 -10.99 3.41 -23.64
C ALA A 159 -10.80 4.51 -22.59
N VAL A 160 -11.30 4.24 -21.38
CA VAL A 160 -11.42 5.23 -20.31
C VAL A 160 -10.03 5.64 -19.83
N TRP A 161 -9.03 4.79 -20.09
CA TRP A 161 -7.62 5.09 -19.95
C TRP A 161 -7.17 6.34 -20.73
N ARG A 162 -7.80 6.68 -21.86
CA ARG A 162 -7.51 7.94 -22.59
C ARG A 162 -7.96 9.17 -21.79
N ARG A 163 -9.02 9.04 -20.97
CA ARG A 163 -9.49 10.11 -20.07
C ARG A 163 -8.66 10.24 -18.80
N LEU A 164 -7.83 9.24 -18.46
CA LEU A 164 -7.01 9.27 -17.25
C LEU A 164 -6.09 10.49 -17.20
N MET A 165 -5.62 10.95 -18.36
CA MET A 165 -4.74 12.12 -18.48
C MET A 165 -5.48 13.40 -18.81
N ALA A 166 -6.61 13.32 -19.54
CA ALA A 166 -7.35 14.49 -19.99
C ALA A 166 -7.87 15.37 -18.84
N LEU A 167 -8.16 14.78 -17.67
CA LEU A 167 -8.69 15.53 -16.52
C LEU A 167 -7.62 16.19 -15.65
N ASN A 168 -6.37 15.73 -15.70
CA ASN A 168 -5.33 16.22 -14.79
C ASN A 168 -4.30 17.12 -15.49
N HIS A 169 -4.19 17.07 -16.83
CA HIS A 169 -3.14 17.77 -17.57
C HIS A 169 -3.65 18.32 -18.92
N SER A 170 -4.43 19.40 -18.89
CA SER A 170 -4.97 20.09 -20.08
C SER A 170 -3.92 20.85 -20.91
N SER A 171 -2.64 20.52 -20.80
CA SER A 171 -1.57 21.19 -21.55
C SER A 171 -1.47 20.63 -22.97
N PRO A 172 -1.37 21.48 -24.01
CA PRO A 172 -1.26 21.05 -25.41
C PRO A 172 -0.12 20.04 -25.68
N LYS A 173 0.97 20.11 -24.91
CA LYS A 173 2.11 19.18 -24.99
C LYS A 173 1.74 17.75 -24.61
N PHE A 174 0.73 17.56 -23.75
CA PHE A 174 0.28 16.22 -23.37
C PHE A 174 -0.70 15.63 -24.39
N ASN A 175 -1.45 16.47 -25.11
CA ASN A 175 -2.38 16.00 -26.15
C ASN A 175 -1.67 15.31 -27.33
N SER A 176 -0.44 15.72 -27.67
CA SER A 176 0.35 15.01 -28.68
C SER A 176 0.84 13.65 -28.17
N VAL A 177 1.30 13.59 -26.91
CA VAL A 177 1.72 12.35 -26.25
C VAL A 177 0.56 11.34 -26.20
N LEU A 178 -0.66 11.79 -25.85
CA LEU A 178 -1.84 10.93 -25.72
C LEU A 178 -2.21 10.16 -26.98
N LYS A 179 -1.82 10.62 -28.16
CA LYS A 179 -2.06 9.90 -29.42
C LYS A 179 -1.26 8.61 -29.53
N HIS A 180 -0.11 8.55 -28.84
CA HIS A 180 0.84 7.43 -28.88
C HIS A 180 0.87 6.64 -27.57
N VAL A 181 0.05 7.01 -26.59
CA VAL A 181 0.04 6.32 -25.31
C VAL A 181 -0.51 4.91 -25.46
N VAL A 182 0.22 3.95 -24.93
CA VAL A 182 -0.17 2.53 -24.93
C VAL A 182 -0.70 2.13 -23.56
N TRP A 183 -1.85 1.47 -23.58
CA TRP A 183 -2.38 0.72 -22.45
C TRP A 183 -2.28 -0.78 -22.76
N ARG A 184 -1.69 -1.54 -21.84
CA ARG A 184 -1.46 -2.97 -22.03
C ARG A 184 -2.77 -3.76 -21.91
N GLU A 185 -2.99 -4.73 -22.80
CA GLU A 185 -4.24 -5.50 -22.82
C GLU A 185 -4.49 -6.27 -21.51
N ASP A 186 -3.43 -6.83 -20.92
CA ASP A 186 -3.45 -7.61 -19.68
C ASP A 186 -3.10 -6.77 -18.43
N MET A 187 -3.28 -5.44 -18.45
CA MET A 187 -2.89 -4.55 -17.33
C MET A 187 -3.50 -4.97 -15.99
N GLY A 188 -4.73 -5.51 -15.99
CA GLY A 188 -5.35 -6.03 -14.77
C GLY A 188 -4.61 -7.23 -14.17
N ALA A 189 -4.17 -8.17 -15.01
CA ALA A 189 -3.37 -9.30 -14.59
C ALA A 189 -1.97 -8.86 -14.13
N LEU A 190 -1.34 -7.88 -14.82
CA LEU A 190 -0.07 -7.30 -14.41
C LEU A 190 -0.11 -6.74 -12.99
N VAL A 191 -1.11 -5.88 -12.73
CA VAL A 191 -1.24 -5.22 -11.44
C VAL A 191 -1.45 -6.25 -10.35
N LEU A 192 -2.30 -7.26 -10.59
CA LEU A 192 -2.49 -8.37 -9.66
C LEU A 192 -1.18 -9.09 -9.35
N GLU A 193 -0.42 -9.46 -10.39
CA GLU A 193 0.86 -10.16 -10.26
C GLU A 193 1.87 -9.34 -9.45
N LEU A 194 2.01 -8.05 -9.77
CA LEU A 194 2.89 -7.15 -9.03
C LEU A 194 2.45 -7.01 -7.56
N MET A 195 1.15 -6.88 -7.28
CA MET A 195 0.64 -6.79 -5.89
C MET A 195 0.95 -8.08 -5.11
N ARG A 196 0.71 -9.25 -5.69
CA ARG A 196 1.03 -10.55 -5.09
C ARG A 196 2.52 -10.69 -4.81
N ARG A 197 3.36 -10.37 -5.79
CA ARG A 197 4.82 -10.40 -5.64
C ARG A 197 5.29 -9.52 -4.49
N ARG A 198 4.77 -8.29 -4.36
CA ARG A 198 5.15 -7.38 -3.26
C ARG A 198 4.70 -7.88 -1.89
N VAL A 199 3.54 -8.52 -1.81
CA VAL A 199 3.07 -9.14 -0.57
C VAL A 199 3.98 -10.32 -0.19
N VAL A 200 4.33 -11.19 -1.14
CA VAL A 200 5.25 -12.32 -0.89
C VAL A 200 6.62 -11.82 -0.44
N GLU A 201 7.21 -10.85 -1.16
CA GLU A 201 8.51 -10.27 -0.78
C GLU A 201 8.52 -9.72 0.65
N GLU A 202 7.44 -9.08 1.11
CA GLU A 202 7.35 -8.58 2.48
C GLU A 202 7.06 -9.67 3.51
N LEU A 203 6.25 -10.67 3.18
CA LEU A 203 6.04 -11.83 4.06
C LEU A 203 7.35 -12.58 4.30
N VAL A 204 8.15 -12.80 3.25
CA VAL A 204 9.49 -13.41 3.35
C VAL A 204 10.40 -12.54 4.22
N TYR A 205 10.42 -11.23 3.98
CA TYR A 205 11.21 -10.29 4.78
C TYR A 205 10.87 -10.35 6.28
N TYR A 206 9.58 -10.30 6.63
CA TYR A 206 9.16 -10.35 8.03
C TYR A 206 9.35 -11.74 8.66
N ALA A 207 9.26 -12.82 7.88
CA ALA A 207 9.58 -14.16 8.36
C ALA A 207 11.06 -14.26 8.74
N GLN A 208 11.98 -13.85 7.86
CA GLN A 208 13.42 -13.85 8.12
C GLN A 208 13.77 -12.99 9.34
N LEU A 209 13.20 -11.79 9.43
CA LEU A 209 13.44 -10.90 10.57
C LEU A 209 12.91 -11.47 11.89
N SER A 210 11.91 -12.34 11.84
CA SER A 210 11.37 -13.04 13.02
C SER A 210 12.29 -14.16 13.49
N GLU A 211 13.04 -14.81 12.59
CA GLU A 211 14.05 -15.81 12.93
C GLU A 211 15.25 -15.16 13.63
N ASP A 212 15.66 -13.97 13.18
CA ASP A 212 16.75 -13.21 13.79
C ASP A 212 16.41 -12.66 15.18
N THR A 213 15.11 -12.50 15.50
CA THR A 213 14.65 -11.83 16.72
C THR A 213 13.96 -12.79 17.67
N THR A 214 14.72 -13.35 18.61
CA THR A 214 14.23 -14.33 19.61
C THR A 214 13.10 -13.83 20.52
N ARG A 215 12.96 -12.51 20.71
CA ARG A 215 11.97 -11.91 21.63
C ARG A 215 10.71 -11.37 20.95
N ASN A 216 10.78 -11.00 19.67
CA ASN A 216 9.77 -10.17 19.02
C ASN A 216 9.48 -10.61 17.59
N SER A 217 8.88 -11.79 17.42
CA SER A 217 8.44 -12.26 16.11
C SER A 217 7.37 -11.33 15.50
N TYR A 218 7.47 -11.08 14.20
CA TYR A 218 6.51 -10.37 13.37
C TYR A 218 5.47 -11.31 12.76
N VAL A 219 5.86 -12.56 12.52
CA VAL A 219 5.00 -13.64 12.00
C VAL A 219 4.89 -14.73 13.06
N VAL A 220 3.74 -14.82 13.71
CA VAL A 220 3.51 -15.78 14.79
C VAL A 220 2.73 -16.99 14.25
N PRO A 221 3.29 -18.21 14.25
CA PRO A 221 2.54 -19.42 13.95
C PRO A 221 1.47 -19.67 14.99
N CYS A 222 0.24 -19.91 14.55
CA CYS A 222 -0.89 -20.19 15.42
C CYS A 222 -1.44 -21.59 15.13
N ASP A 223 -1.23 -22.54 16.03
CA ASP A 223 -1.71 -23.91 15.85
C ASP A 223 -3.23 -24.02 16.03
N THR A 224 -3.82 -23.03 16.71
CA THR A 224 -5.26 -22.91 16.94
C THR A 224 -5.70 -21.45 16.88
N TRP A 225 -7.00 -21.23 16.65
CA TRP A 225 -7.62 -19.90 16.72
C TRP A 225 -7.54 -19.27 18.12
N GLU A 226 -7.47 -20.08 19.18
CA GLU A 226 -7.33 -19.60 20.56
C GLU A 226 -5.98 -18.94 20.81
N LYS A 227 -4.90 -19.44 20.18
CA LYS A 227 -3.57 -18.82 20.27
C LYS A 227 -3.55 -17.40 19.72
N VAL A 228 -4.39 -17.08 18.73
CA VAL A 228 -4.54 -15.71 18.22
C VAL A 228 -5.16 -14.77 19.27
N LYS A 229 -6.04 -15.31 20.13
CA LYS A 229 -6.72 -14.56 21.20
C LYS A 229 -5.86 -14.38 22.45
N ASP A 230 -4.69 -15.01 22.53
CA ASP A 230 -3.80 -14.94 23.70
C ASP A 230 -3.54 -13.49 24.13
N PRO A 231 -3.88 -13.10 25.38
CA PRO A 231 -3.68 -11.76 25.91
C PRO A 231 -2.27 -11.18 25.75
N ALA A 232 -1.23 -12.01 25.62
CA ALA A 232 0.15 -11.58 25.38
C ALA A 232 0.30 -10.68 24.13
N TYR A 233 -0.59 -10.82 23.14
CA TYR A 233 -0.57 -10.03 21.91
C TYR A 233 -1.46 -8.78 21.95
N ASN A 234 -2.06 -8.45 23.09
CA ASN A 234 -2.93 -7.29 23.23
C ASN A 234 -2.23 -5.98 22.81
N GLY A 235 -2.84 -5.26 21.86
CA GLY A 235 -2.28 -4.01 21.31
C GLY A 235 -1.20 -4.19 20.24
N HIS A 236 -0.83 -5.44 19.92
CA HIS A 236 0.18 -5.78 18.92
C HIS A 236 -0.35 -6.67 17.78
N ARG A 237 -1.63 -7.07 17.80
CA ARG A 237 -2.25 -7.83 16.69
C ARG A 237 -2.48 -6.94 15.49
N GLY A 238 -2.03 -7.40 14.33
CA GLY A 238 -2.32 -6.78 13.04
C GLY A 238 -3.47 -7.48 12.33
N CYS A 239 -3.17 -8.61 11.70
CA CYS A 239 -4.15 -9.43 10.99
C CYS A 239 -3.80 -10.92 11.07
N VAL A 240 -4.73 -11.75 10.61
CA VAL A 240 -4.57 -13.21 10.55
C VAL A 240 -4.45 -13.64 9.09
N LEU A 241 -3.49 -14.52 8.84
CA LEU A 241 -3.23 -15.15 7.55
C LEU A 241 -3.68 -16.61 7.65
N TRP A 242 -4.66 -16.99 6.83
CA TRP A 242 -5.20 -18.34 6.79
C TRP A 242 -4.67 -19.08 5.54
N PHE A 243 -4.11 -20.27 5.77
CA PHE A 243 -3.51 -21.17 4.80
C PHE A 243 -4.14 -22.58 4.84
N GLY A 244 -5.25 -22.74 5.56
CA GLY A 244 -5.94 -24.03 5.68
C GLY A 244 -6.48 -24.58 4.37
N GLU A 245 -7.03 -25.78 4.46
CA GLU A 245 -7.68 -26.46 3.34
C GLU A 245 -9.19 -26.19 3.33
N GLY A 246 -9.82 -26.30 2.15
CA GLY A 246 -11.27 -26.17 2.00
C GLY A 246 -11.77 -24.74 1.75
N GLU A 247 -13.07 -24.53 2.04
CA GLU A 247 -13.74 -23.23 1.88
C GLU A 247 -13.27 -22.28 2.99
N GLY A 248 -12.20 -21.54 2.70
CA GLY A 248 -11.58 -20.62 3.64
C GLY A 248 -12.42 -19.37 3.96
N PRO A 249 -11.87 -18.47 4.79
CA PRO A 249 -12.56 -17.24 5.16
C PRO A 249 -12.87 -16.38 3.93
N GLY A 250 -14.06 -15.78 3.92
CA GLY A 250 -14.51 -14.94 2.82
C GLY A 250 -13.73 -13.62 2.67
N PRO A 251 -13.94 -12.87 1.56
CA PRO A 251 -13.16 -11.66 1.22
C PRO A 251 -13.30 -10.46 2.16
N ARG A 252 -14.06 -10.56 3.25
CA ARG A 252 -14.23 -9.52 4.29
C ARG A 252 -14.29 -10.16 5.69
N ALA A 253 -13.69 -11.34 5.84
CA ALA A 253 -13.70 -12.05 7.10
C ALA A 253 -12.99 -11.26 8.20
N ILE A 254 -13.61 -11.24 9.37
CA ILE A 254 -13.14 -10.55 10.56
C ILE A 254 -13.26 -11.54 11.72
N MET A 255 -12.25 -11.57 12.57
CA MET A 255 -12.29 -12.27 13.85
C MET A 255 -12.48 -11.27 14.99
N GLU A 256 -13.34 -11.61 15.95
CA GLU A 256 -13.51 -10.85 17.18
C GLU A 256 -12.59 -11.37 18.29
N ILE A 257 -11.89 -10.45 18.96
CA ILE A 257 -11.06 -10.70 20.13
C ILE A 257 -11.83 -10.27 21.38
N PRO A 258 -12.16 -11.18 22.31
CA PRO A 258 -12.89 -10.84 23.52
C PRO A 258 -12.03 -10.02 24.49
N GLY A 259 -12.67 -9.20 25.33
CA GLY A 259 -12.01 -8.53 26.45
C GLY A 259 -11.08 -7.36 26.11
N VAL A 260 -10.90 -7.01 24.82
CA VAL A 260 -10.03 -5.89 24.41
C VAL A 260 -10.84 -4.65 24.01
N ARG A 261 -10.39 -3.47 24.45
CA ARG A 261 -11.01 -2.18 24.07
C ARG A 261 -10.61 -1.73 22.65
N PHE A 262 -9.36 -1.98 22.25
CA PHE A 262 -8.82 -1.64 20.93
C PHE A 262 -8.38 -2.91 20.22
N GLY A 263 -8.51 -2.94 18.88
CA GLY A 263 -8.18 -4.13 18.10
C GLY A 263 -9.14 -5.31 18.33
N ARG A 264 -10.39 -5.03 18.74
CA ARG A 264 -11.43 -6.05 18.93
C ARG A 264 -11.74 -6.81 17.65
N LYS A 265 -11.64 -6.16 16.50
CA LYS A 265 -11.90 -6.75 15.18
C LYS A 265 -10.59 -6.79 14.41
N ILE A 266 -10.15 -7.99 14.03
CA ILE A 266 -8.95 -8.18 13.21
C ILE A 266 -9.32 -8.87 11.90
N PRO A 267 -8.74 -8.45 10.77
CA PRO A 267 -9.07 -9.04 9.48
C PRO A 267 -8.42 -10.41 9.35
N VAL A 268 -9.12 -11.31 8.66
CA VAL A 268 -8.64 -12.66 8.34
C VAL A 268 -8.52 -12.78 6.83
N HIS A 269 -7.31 -13.02 6.36
CA HIS A 269 -6.99 -13.09 4.93
C HIS A 269 -6.86 -14.55 4.48
N ASN A 270 -7.64 -14.95 3.49
CA ASN A 270 -7.47 -16.24 2.81
C ASN A 270 -6.29 -16.14 1.84
N MET A 271 -5.14 -16.69 2.22
CA MET A 271 -3.91 -16.51 1.46
C MET A 271 -3.91 -17.27 0.14
N HIS A 272 -4.58 -18.43 0.06
CA HIS A 272 -4.76 -19.16 -1.19
C HIS A 272 -5.55 -18.36 -2.22
N ALA A 273 -6.63 -17.69 -1.79
CA ALA A 273 -7.42 -16.82 -2.65
C ALA A 273 -6.66 -15.55 -3.09
N LEU A 274 -5.93 -14.92 -2.16
CA LEU A 274 -5.23 -13.67 -2.43
C LEU A 274 -3.99 -13.86 -3.29
N LEU A 275 -3.13 -14.82 -2.96
CA LEU A 275 -1.83 -15.02 -3.60
C LEU A 275 -1.90 -15.99 -4.79
N GLY A 276 -2.80 -16.95 -4.76
CA GLY A 276 -2.82 -18.04 -5.74
C GLY A 276 -1.69 -19.06 -5.51
N ARG A 277 -1.77 -20.19 -6.21
CA ARG A 277 -0.94 -21.38 -5.95
C ARG A 277 0.56 -21.12 -6.12
N GLU A 278 0.95 -20.43 -7.19
CA GLU A 278 2.36 -20.17 -7.52
C GLU A 278 3.06 -19.33 -6.45
N HIS A 279 2.42 -18.23 -6.03
CA HIS A 279 2.97 -17.34 -5.00
C HIS A 279 2.98 -17.98 -3.61
N ILE A 280 2.01 -18.84 -3.30
CA ILE A 280 2.02 -19.64 -2.07
C ILE A 280 3.19 -20.62 -2.07
N ALA A 281 3.41 -21.35 -3.18
CA ALA A 281 4.53 -22.28 -3.30
C ALA A 281 5.87 -21.55 -3.11
N ARG A 282 6.05 -20.41 -3.79
CA ARG A 282 7.23 -19.56 -3.63
C ARG A 282 7.43 -19.06 -2.20
N LEU A 283 6.36 -18.64 -1.53
CA LEU A 283 6.43 -18.18 -0.13
C LEU A 283 6.92 -19.30 0.79
N LYS A 284 6.38 -20.51 0.65
CA LYS A 284 6.78 -21.69 1.45
C LYS A 284 8.21 -22.15 1.18
N GLU A 285 8.67 -22.00 -0.06
CA GLU A 285 10.06 -22.28 -0.44
C GLU A 285 11.02 -21.33 0.29
N GLN A 286 10.74 -20.01 0.23
CA GLN A 286 11.63 -18.95 0.71
C GLN A 286 11.57 -18.67 2.21
N ALA A 287 10.49 -19.05 2.89
CA ALA A 287 10.29 -18.79 4.31
C ALA A 287 9.80 -20.04 5.04
N ALA A 288 10.68 -20.63 5.87
CA ALA A 288 10.45 -21.91 6.54
C ALA A 288 9.21 -21.88 7.44
N VAL A 289 8.94 -20.75 8.09
CA VAL A 289 7.78 -20.56 8.97
C VAL A 289 6.44 -20.88 8.31
N PHE A 290 6.31 -20.70 6.98
CA PHE A 290 5.05 -20.94 6.26
C PHE A 290 4.92 -22.36 5.69
N ARG A 291 5.95 -23.21 5.81
CA ARG A 291 5.92 -24.58 5.28
C ARG A 291 4.87 -25.42 5.99
N GLU A 292 4.87 -25.31 7.32
CA GLU A 292 4.01 -26.05 8.23
C GLU A 292 3.03 -25.11 8.91
N GLY A 293 1.79 -25.58 9.08
CA GLY A 293 0.72 -24.80 9.71
C GLY A 293 -0.27 -24.18 8.73
N PHE A 294 -1.43 -23.80 9.28
CA PHE A 294 -2.57 -23.30 8.53
C PHE A 294 -3.02 -21.90 8.95
N LEU A 295 -2.45 -21.35 10.02
CA LEU A 295 -2.85 -20.08 10.59
C LEU A 295 -1.63 -19.33 11.13
N PHE A 296 -1.51 -18.07 10.75
CA PHE A 296 -0.43 -17.19 11.20
C PHE A 296 -1.00 -15.84 11.58
N MET A 297 -0.40 -15.18 12.55
CA MET A 297 -0.75 -13.82 12.93
C MET A 297 0.39 -12.87 12.59
N LEU A 298 0.08 -11.81 11.83
CA LEU A 298 0.97 -10.67 11.70
C LEU A 298 0.85 -9.80 12.93
N ALA A 299 1.99 -9.57 13.59
CA ALA A 299 2.08 -8.77 14.79
C ALA A 299 2.92 -7.51 14.57
N ARG A 300 2.85 -6.62 15.56
CA ARG A 300 3.63 -5.37 15.68
C ARG A 300 3.26 -4.30 14.66
N VAL A 301 3.66 -3.07 14.97
CA VAL A 301 3.37 -1.87 14.17
C VAL A 301 4.13 -1.89 12.85
N ARG A 302 5.34 -2.48 12.82
CA ARG A 302 6.17 -2.55 11.63
C ARG A 302 5.48 -3.26 10.46
N THR A 303 4.62 -4.24 10.71
CA THR A 303 3.89 -4.98 9.67
C THR A 303 2.72 -4.19 9.07
N MET A 304 2.47 -2.95 9.50
CA MET A 304 1.31 -2.14 9.05
C MET A 304 1.29 -1.93 7.53
N GLU A 305 2.43 -1.70 6.89
CA GLU A 305 2.52 -1.57 5.42
C GLU A 305 2.12 -2.86 4.70
N LEU A 306 2.54 -4.02 5.22
CA LEU A 306 2.13 -5.32 4.70
C LEU A 306 0.62 -5.54 4.87
N GLN A 307 0.08 -5.16 6.03
CA GLN A 307 -1.37 -5.24 6.28
C GLN A 307 -2.16 -4.36 5.30
N LEU A 308 -1.68 -3.15 5.01
CA LEU A 308 -2.25 -2.27 3.99
C LEU A 308 -2.20 -2.90 2.59
N LYS A 309 -1.09 -3.55 2.23
CA LYS A 309 -0.97 -4.25 0.93
C LYS A 309 -1.90 -5.44 0.80
N LEU A 310 -2.01 -6.26 1.85
CA LEU A 310 -2.97 -7.37 1.91
C LEU A 310 -4.40 -6.87 1.72
N TRP A 311 -4.75 -5.78 2.41
CA TRP A 311 -6.08 -5.20 2.27
C TRP A 311 -6.32 -4.61 0.87
N LYS A 312 -5.34 -3.92 0.30
CA LYS A 312 -5.44 -3.41 -1.08
C LYS A 312 -5.61 -4.55 -2.08
N LEU A 313 -4.85 -5.64 -1.94
CA LEU A 313 -4.96 -6.83 -2.79
C LEU A 313 -6.32 -7.52 -2.65
N GLN A 314 -6.83 -7.64 -1.43
CA GLN A 314 -8.17 -8.15 -1.17
C GLN A 314 -9.24 -7.28 -1.84
N GLY A 315 -9.15 -5.95 -1.71
CA GLY A 315 -10.06 -5.02 -2.39
C GLY A 315 -9.99 -5.13 -3.91
N TYR A 316 -8.79 -5.34 -4.45
CA TYR A 316 -8.56 -5.52 -5.89
C TYR A 316 -9.31 -6.73 -6.47
N LEU A 317 -9.36 -7.82 -5.69
CA LEU A 317 -9.99 -9.10 -6.05
C LEU A 317 -11.45 -9.23 -5.59
N ALA A 318 -11.96 -8.33 -4.73
CA ALA A 318 -13.26 -8.48 -4.08
C ALA A 318 -14.48 -8.40 -5.01
N HIS A 319 -14.27 -8.07 -6.28
CA HIS A 319 -15.33 -7.91 -7.27
C HIS A 319 -15.18 -8.98 -8.34
N PRO A 320 -16.18 -9.86 -8.54
CA PRO A 320 -16.12 -10.82 -9.64
C PRO A 320 -16.03 -10.06 -10.96
N SER A 321 -15.15 -10.50 -11.86
CA SER A 321 -15.20 -10.09 -13.26
C SER A 321 -16.58 -10.46 -13.78
N ALA A 322 -17.43 -9.47 -14.10
CA ALA A 322 -18.71 -9.75 -14.71
C ALA A 322 -18.45 -10.64 -15.95
N PRO A 323 -19.09 -11.82 -16.07
CA PRO A 323 -18.99 -12.58 -17.31
C PRO A 323 -19.48 -11.67 -18.43
N SER A 324 -18.70 -11.59 -19.51
CA SER A 324 -19.08 -10.88 -20.73
C SER A 324 -20.51 -11.25 -21.09
N GLN A 325 -21.38 -10.27 -21.35
CA GLN A 325 -22.79 -10.47 -21.71
C GLN A 325 -23.01 -11.39 -22.94
N ALA A 326 -21.95 -11.82 -23.62
CA ALA A 326 -21.96 -12.85 -24.67
C ALA A 326 -22.57 -14.20 -24.26
N GLN A 327 -22.62 -14.55 -22.97
CA GLN A 327 -23.27 -15.79 -22.53
C GLN A 327 -24.78 -15.66 -22.25
N ARG A 328 -25.34 -14.44 -22.23
CA ARG A 328 -26.79 -14.25 -22.04
C ARG A 328 -27.60 -14.38 -23.33
N SER A 329 -26.99 -14.24 -24.51
CA SER A 329 -27.71 -14.42 -25.78
C SER A 329 -27.95 -15.89 -26.13
N ASN A 330 -27.08 -16.81 -25.70
CA ASN A 330 -27.24 -18.24 -26.03
C ASN A 330 -28.30 -18.97 -25.20
N ARG A 331 -28.69 -18.43 -24.03
CA ARG A 331 -29.73 -19.06 -23.21
C ARG A 331 -31.15 -18.65 -23.61
N GLY A 332 -31.30 -17.52 -24.32
CA GLY A 332 -32.60 -17.05 -24.81
C GLY A 332 -33.04 -17.61 -26.16
N GLN A 333 -32.17 -18.36 -26.86
CA GLN A 333 -32.51 -18.99 -28.14
C GLN A 333 -32.76 -20.51 -28.03
N GLN A 334 -32.36 -21.17 -26.93
CA GLN A 334 -32.61 -22.60 -26.73
C GLN A 334 -33.97 -22.93 -26.10
N GLU A 335 -34.67 -21.97 -25.49
CA GLU A 335 -35.96 -22.22 -24.83
C GLU A 335 -37.19 -21.94 -25.74
N VAL A 336 -37.00 -21.62 -27.03
CA VAL A 336 -38.11 -21.34 -27.97
C VAL A 336 -38.30 -22.44 -29.03
N GLU A 337 -37.39 -23.42 -29.11
CA GLU A 337 -37.43 -24.46 -30.17
C GLU A 337 -37.92 -25.84 -29.71
N GLU A 338 -38.22 -26.05 -28.42
CA GLU A 338 -38.66 -27.36 -27.90
C GLU A 338 -40.17 -27.52 -27.63
N ASP A 339 -41.01 -26.50 -27.87
CA ASP A 339 -42.46 -26.57 -27.57
C ASP A 339 -43.36 -26.52 -28.82
N GLY A 340 -42.93 -27.18 -29.90
CA GLY A 340 -43.67 -27.22 -31.16
C GLY A 340 -43.31 -28.40 -32.04
N GLY A 341 -43.61 -29.63 -31.59
CA GLY A 341 -43.37 -30.83 -32.40
C GLY A 341 -43.94 -32.10 -31.78
N GLU A 342 -45.19 -32.40 -32.18
CA GLU A 342 -45.97 -33.66 -32.06
C GLU A 342 -46.67 -34.00 -30.73
#